data_AF-G1U8J3-F1
#
_entry.id   AF-G1U8J3-F1
#
_cell.length_a   1.000
_cell.length_b   1.000
_cell.length_c   1.000
_cell.angle_alpha   90.00
_cell.angle_beta   90.00
_cell.angle_gamma   90.00
#
_symmetry.space_group_name_H-M   'P 1'
#
loop_
_entity.id
_entity.type
_entity.pdbx_description
1 polymer ?
#
loop_
_entity_poly.entity_id
_entity_poly.type
_entity_poly.pdbx_seq_one_letter_code
_entity_poly.pdbx_strand_id
1 'polypeptide(L)'
;MDDTTEEPSGCPARGSCPVFLAMSSGAVRYAPSGLGPALEGSLGEKFWGTDSSPQPDEGLPPPLPAVPVPWNSAGPCKSRREAPGALVEACVREEAQGEEGPAAARLDMSRLRSSSMEIREKGSEFLKEELHKAQKELRLKDEECERLSKVREQLERELEELTASLFEEAHKMVREANMKQAASEKQLKEARGKIDMLQAEVTALKTLVITSTPASPNRELHPQLLSPTKAGPRKGHSRHKSISSALCPAVCPTAGHTLTPDKEGKEVDTTLFAEFQAWRESPTLDKSSPFLERVYREDVGPCLDFTVQELSALVRAAVEDNTLTIEPVALHTLPAVTVAAVECGSANTCALSGLARACRHRIRLGDSESHYYISPSSRARITAVCNFFTYIRYIQQGLVRQDAEPMFWEITRLRKEMSLAKLGFFPQEA
;
A
#
# COMPACT_ATOMS: atom_id res chain seq x y z
N MET A 1 29.15 51.96 9.13
CA MET A 1 30.23 51.10 9.63
C MET A 1 29.53 49.96 10.34
N ASP A 2 29.39 48.76 9.80
CA ASP A 2 29.89 48.13 8.58
C ASP A 2 28.81 47.09 8.22
N ASP A 3 28.27 47.16 7.01
CA ASP A 3 27.20 46.31 6.50
C ASP A 3 27.87 45.31 5.55
N THR A 4 28.02 44.06 5.99
CA THR A 4 28.65 43.00 5.21
C THR A 4 27.58 42.13 4.58
N THR A 5 27.17 42.54 3.38
CA THR A 5 26.36 41.76 2.46
C THR A 5 27.30 40.77 1.74
N GLU A 6 27.20 39.47 2.06
CA GLU A 6 27.86 38.43 1.26
C GLU A 6 27.05 38.15 -0.02
N GLU A 7 27.67 38.38 -1.18
CA GLU A 7 27.15 37.96 -2.48
C GLU A 7 27.24 36.43 -2.66
N PRO A 8 26.24 35.78 -3.29
CA PRO A 8 26.36 34.38 -3.66
C PRO A 8 27.23 34.23 -4.92
N SER A 9 28.26 33.40 -4.81
CA SER A 9 29.17 33.02 -5.90
C SER A 9 28.42 32.58 -7.16
N GLY A 10 28.64 33.31 -8.26
CA GLY A 10 28.00 33.07 -9.56
C GLY A 10 28.26 31.68 -10.13
N CYS A 11 27.22 31.10 -10.72
CA CYS A 11 27.27 29.88 -11.51
C CYS A 11 28.19 30.05 -12.74
N PRO A 12 29.04 29.05 -13.09
CA PRO A 12 29.81 29.12 -14.32
C PRO A 12 28.88 29.02 -15.54
N ALA A 13 29.25 29.76 -16.59
CA ALA A 13 28.47 30.07 -17.77
C ALA A 13 27.77 28.85 -18.42
N ARG A 14 26.50 29.07 -18.75
CA ARG A 14 25.52 28.16 -19.38
C ARG A 14 25.86 27.71 -20.82
N GLY A 15 27.13 27.80 -21.24
CA GLY A 15 27.56 27.64 -22.63
C GLY A 15 28.54 26.49 -22.92
N SER A 16 29.13 25.85 -21.90
CA SER A 16 30.21 24.85 -22.11
C SER A 16 29.82 23.40 -21.79
N CYS A 17 28.53 23.09 -21.63
CA CYS A 17 28.10 21.69 -21.44
C CYS A 17 28.11 20.96 -22.81
N PRO A 18 28.95 19.92 -22.99
CA PRO A 18 29.06 19.20 -24.25
C PRO A 18 27.73 18.56 -24.69
N VAL A 19 26.91 18.17 -23.71
CA VAL A 19 25.59 17.56 -23.93
C VAL A 19 24.59 18.57 -24.51
N PHE A 20 24.64 19.83 -24.07
CA PHE A 20 23.73 20.87 -24.56
C PHE A 20 24.09 21.32 -25.98
N LEU A 21 25.39 21.39 -26.30
CA LEU A 21 25.90 21.64 -27.65
C LEU A 21 25.55 20.51 -28.64
N ALA A 22 25.60 19.25 -28.19
CA ALA A 22 25.21 18.11 -29.02
C ALA A 22 23.72 18.11 -29.38
N MET A 23 22.85 18.53 -28.45
CA MET A 23 21.39 18.57 -28.67
C MET A 23 20.93 19.76 -29.52
N SER A 24 21.60 20.91 -29.42
CA SER A 24 21.27 22.11 -30.20
C SER A 24 21.79 22.08 -31.64
N SER A 25 22.75 21.20 -31.94
CA SER A 25 23.34 21.06 -33.28
C SER A 25 22.57 20.12 -34.22
N GLY A 26 21.50 19.46 -33.76
CA GLY A 26 20.71 18.52 -34.57
C GLY A 26 21.48 17.31 -35.11
N ALA A 27 22.63 16.99 -34.51
CA ALA A 27 23.59 16.00 -35.03
C ALA A 27 23.31 14.55 -34.57
N VAL A 28 22.27 14.32 -33.77
CA VAL A 28 21.89 12.96 -33.32
C VAL A 28 20.64 12.52 -34.06
N ARG A 29 20.82 11.72 -35.12
CA ARG A 29 19.74 10.88 -35.66
C ARG A 29 19.69 9.59 -34.85
N TYR A 30 18.61 9.37 -34.13
CA TYR A 30 18.32 8.06 -33.55
C TYR A 30 18.02 7.08 -34.68
N ALA A 31 18.93 6.13 -34.91
CA ALA A 31 18.73 5.00 -35.81
C ALA A 31 18.43 3.77 -34.94
N PRO A 32 17.26 3.12 -35.07
CA PRO A 32 17.03 1.85 -34.42
C PRO A 32 17.88 0.80 -35.15
N SER A 33 18.93 0.31 -34.51
CA SER A 33 19.72 -0.81 -35.02
C SER A 33 18.84 -2.05 -35.09
N GLY A 34 18.81 -2.65 -36.28
CA GLY A 34 17.91 -3.74 -36.66
C GLY A 34 18.32 -5.14 -36.20
N LEU A 35 17.28 -5.99 -36.20
CA LEU A 35 17.21 -7.36 -36.70
C LEU A 35 18.47 -8.25 -36.79
N GLY A 36 18.36 -9.41 -36.13
CA GLY A 36 18.76 -10.73 -36.64
C GLY A 36 19.21 -11.73 -35.55
N PRO A 37 19.06 -13.07 -35.72
CA PRO A 37 18.62 -13.77 -36.93
C PRO A 37 17.36 -14.66 -36.75
N ALA A 38 16.82 -15.01 -37.92
CA ALA A 38 15.68 -15.86 -38.18
C ALA A 38 15.85 -17.30 -37.65
N LEU A 39 14.74 -17.88 -37.20
CA LEU A 39 14.56 -19.33 -37.10
C LEU A 39 13.33 -19.70 -37.92
N GLU A 40 13.61 -20.44 -38.98
CA GLU A 40 12.70 -20.95 -40.00
C GLU A 40 11.81 -22.04 -39.40
N GLY A 41 10.50 -21.92 -39.62
CA GLY A 41 9.51 -22.88 -39.11
C GLY A 41 8.13 -22.63 -39.72
N SER A 42 7.92 -23.16 -40.92
CA SER A 42 6.59 -23.27 -41.55
C SER A 42 5.71 -24.26 -40.79
N LEU A 43 4.46 -23.87 -40.49
CA LEU A 43 3.22 -24.53 -40.93
C LEU A 43 2.03 -24.04 -40.09
N GLY A 44 0.94 -23.66 -40.77
CA GLY A 44 -0.40 -23.80 -40.20
C GLY A 44 -1.22 -22.52 -40.07
N GLU A 45 -1.66 -21.98 -41.20
CA GLU A 45 -2.89 -21.19 -41.27
C GLU A 45 -4.07 -22.00 -40.67
N LYS A 46 -4.81 -21.41 -39.72
CA LYS A 46 -6.27 -21.57 -39.65
C LYS A 46 -6.94 -20.26 -39.26
N PHE A 47 -7.51 -19.67 -40.29
CA PHE A 47 -8.52 -18.65 -40.33
C PHE A 47 -9.83 -19.16 -39.71
N TRP A 48 -10.41 -18.42 -38.75
CA TRP A 48 -11.87 -18.28 -38.60
C TRP A 48 -12.15 -16.87 -38.09
N GLY A 49 -12.74 -16.06 -38.96
CA GLY A 49 -13.34 -14.79 -38.61
C GLY A 49 -14.82 -14.91 -38.28
N THR A 50 -15.29 -13.79 -37.73
CA THR A 50 -16.62 -13.17 -37.85
C THR A 50 -17.80 -13.67 -37.00
N ASP A 51 -18.24 -12.71 -36.17
CA ASP A 51 -19.60 -12.17 -36.06
C ASP A 51 -20.58 -12.65 -34.97
N SER A 52 -20.72 -11.77 -33.96
CA SER A 52 -21.94 -10.98 -33.68
C SER A 52 -23.08 -11.55 -32.79
N SER A 53 -23.16 -10.95 -31.57
CA SER A 53 -24.34 -10.28 -30.96
C SER A 53 -25.41 -11.11 -30.15
N PRO A 54 -26.37 -10.49 -29.40
CA PRO A 54 -26.24 -10.23 -27.94
C PRO A 54 -27.48 -10.61 -27.04
N GLN A 55 -27.29 -10.49 -25.70
CA GLN A 55 -28.29 -10.26 -24.59
C GLN A 55 -29.23 -11.44 -24.16
N PRO A 56 -29.91 -11.40 -22.97
CA PRO A 56 -29.88 -10.48 -21.81
C PRO A 56 -29.86 -11.13 -20.38
N ASP A 57 -29.59 -10.26 -19.39
CA ASP A 57 -30.15 -10.13 -18.02
C ASP A 57 -30.87 -11.30 -17.31
N GLU A 58 -30.33 -11.76 -16.17
CA GLU A 58 -31.14 -12.39 -15.09
C GLU A 58 -30.40 -12.38 -13.72
N GLY A 59 -31.00 -11.68 -12.75
CA GLY A 59 -31.17 -12.18 -11.38
C GLY A 59 -30.04 -12.06 -10.33
N LEU A 60 -30.20 -11.09 -9.43
CA LEU A 60 -29.55 -11.05 -8.10
C LEU A 60 -29.95 -12.27 -7.23
N PRO A 61 -29.02 -12.90 -6.47
CA PRO A 61 -29.37 -13.72 -5.31
C PRO A 61 -29.34 -12.91 -3.99
N PRO A 62 -30.09 -13.33 -2.94
CA PRO A 62 -30.32 -12.57 -1.71
C PRO A 62 -29.15 -12.66 -0.70
N PRO A 63 -29.12 -11.83 0.37
CA PRO A 63 -28.00 -11.81 1.31
C PRO A 63 -28.03 -13.00 2.27
N LEU A 64 -26.88 -13.64 2.46
CA LEU A 64 -26.68 -14.70 3.45
C LEU A 64 -26.45 -14.11 4.87
N PRO A 65 -26.89 -14.81 5.93
CA PRO A 65 -26.95 -14.29 7.29
C PRO A 65 -25.56 -14.19 7.96
N ALA A 66 -25.47 -13.27 8.92
CA ALA A 66 -24.29 -13.02 9.74
C ALA A 66 -23.81 -14.29 10.47
N VAL A 67 -22.54 -14.63 10.29
CA VAL A 67 -21.84 -15.66 11.05
C VAL A 67 -21.24 -15.01 12.30
N PRO A 68 -21.63 -15.41 13.54
CA PRO A 68 -20.94 -14.98 14.74
C PRO A 68 -19.61 -15.74 14.85
N VAL A 69 -18.51 -15.01 15.01
CA VAL A 69 -17.19 -15.56 15.34
C VAL A 69 -17.18 -15.94 16.83
N PRO A 70 -16.94 -17.21 17.20
CA PRO A 70 -16.69 -17.58 18.59
C PRO A 70 -15.20 -17.43 18.89
N TRP A 71 -14.82 -16.45 19.70
CA TRP A 71 -13.49 -16.42 20.29
C TRP A 71 -13.41 -17.48 21.38
N ASN A 72 -12.54 -18.46 21.18
CA ASN A 72 -12.24 -19.52 22.14
C ASN A 72 -11.59 -18.92 23.39
N SER A 73 -12.33 -18.93 24.50
CA SER A 73 -11.77 -18.85 25.84
C SER A 73 -10.82 -20.03 26.07
N ALA A 74 -9.58 -19.74 26.42
CA ALA A 74 -8.62 -20.73 26.91
C ALA A 74 -9.22 -21.48 28.10
N GLY A 75 -9.42 -22.78 27.93
CA GLY A 75 -9.94 -23.67 28.97
C GLY A 75 -8.89 -23.92 30.08
N PRO A 76 -9.32 -24.14 31.34
CA PRO A 76 -8.41 -24.49 32.42
C PRO A 76 -7.81 -25.90 32.24
N CYS A 77 -6.49 -26.01 32.36
CA CYS A 77 -5.76 -27.28 32.36
C CYS A 77 -6.31 -28.26 33.40
N LYS A 78 -6.94 -29.35 32.93
CA LYS A 78 -7.20 -30.53 33.75
C LYS A 78 -5.88 -31.29 33.95
N SER A 79 -5.33 -31.23 35.16
CA SER A 79 -4.22 -32.08 35.56
C SER A 79 -4.70 -33.53 35.64
N ARG A 80 -4.15 -34.37 34.76
CA ARG A 80 -4.28 -35.83 34.78
C ARG A 80 -3.51 -36.35 36.01
N ARG A 81 -4.23 -36.70 37.07
CA ARG A 81 -3.66 -37.34 38.26
C ARG A 81 -3.56 -38.83 37.99
N GLU A 82 -2.35 -39.30 37.66
CA GLU A 82 -2.03 -40.73 37.66
C GLU A 82 -1.90 -41.22 39.11
N ALA A 83 -2.53 -42.36 39.40
CA ALA A 83 -2.41 -43.09 40.66
C ALA A 83 -1.35 -44.19 40.50
N PRO A 84 -0.49 -44.47 41.51
CA PRO A 84 0.32 -45.67 41.50
C PRO A 84 -0.46 -46.86 42.08
N GLY A 85 -0.57 -47.91 41.29
CA GLY A 85 -1.11 -49.21 41.68
C GLY A 85 -0.15 -50.02 42.57
N ALA A 86 -0.74 -50.99 43.27
CA ALA A 86 -0.10 -51.93 44.19
C ALA A 86 0.19 -53.30 43.53
N LEU A 87 1.10 -54.06 44.18
CA LEU A 87 1.39 -55.51 44.06
C LEU A 87 2.17 -55.94 42.79
N VAL A 88 3.17 -56.83 42.72
CA VAL A 88 3.77 -57.94 43.53
C VAL A 88 5.25 -58.07 43.02
N GLU A 89 6.28 -58.58 43.70
CA GLU A 89 6.54 -60.01 43.89
C GLU A 89 7.84 -60.32 44.68
N ALA A 90 7.80 -61.50 45.29
CA ALA A 90 8.62 -62.13 46.31
C ALA A 90 10.12 -62.33 46.02
N CYS A 91 10.89 -62.49 47.11
CA CYS A 91 11.85 -63.59 47.22
C CYS A 91 11.84 -64.18 48.64
N VAL A 92 11.66 -65.49 48.68
CA VAL A 92 11.74 -66.39 49.85
C VAL A 92 13.20 -66.61 50.23
N ARG A 93 13.53 -66.58 51.53
CA ARG A 93 14.51 -67.51 52.11
C ARG A 93 14.27 -67.73 53.61
N GLU A 94 14.47 -68.98 53.98
CA GLU A 94 14.09 -69.68 55.21
C GLU A 94 14.53 -69.08 56.55
N GLU A 95 13.76 -69.45 57.57
CA GLU A 95 14.04 -69.27 58.99
C GLU A 95 15.19 -70.15 59.49
N ALA A 96 15.93 -69.61 60.47
CA ALA A 96 16.52 -70.42 61.54
C ALA A 96 16.50 -69.63 62.86
N GLN A 97 15.61 -70.08 63.75
CA GLN A 97 15.68 -70.12 65.22
C GLN A 97 16.36 -68.99 66.01
N GLY A 98 15.57 -68.40 66.92
CA GLY A 98 16.07 -67.71 68.12
C GLY A 98 14.92 -67.18 68.97
N GLU A 99 14.55 -67.90 70.03
CA GLU A 99 13.69 -67.37 71.09
C GLU A 99 14.33 -66.14 71.74
N GLU A 100 13.69 -64.97 71.67
CA GLU A 100 13.93 -63.87 72.62
C GLU A 100 12.67 -62.99 72.81
N GLY A 101 12.09 -63.07 74.01
CA GLY A 101 11.33 -62.02 74.71
C GLY A 101 10.23 -61.21 73.97
N PRO A 102 8.93 -61.45 74.24
CA PRO A 102 7.81 -60.71 73.63
C PRO A 102 7.65 -59.24 74.08
N ALA A 103 8.46 -58.74 75.02
CA ALA A 103 8.34 -57.39 75.57
C ALA A 103 9.19 -56.33 74.84
N ALA A 104 10.41 -56.67 74.43
CA ALA A 104 11.33 -55.73 73.76
C ALA A 104 10.86 -55.38 72.33
N ALA A 105 10.40 -56.37 71.56
CA ALA A 105 9.84 -56.17 70.23
C ALA A 105 8.55 -55.32 70.23
N ARG A 106 7.71 -55.42 71.29
CA ARG A 106 6.48 -54.63 71.44
C ARG A 106 6.77 -53.16 71.75
N LEU A 107 7.82 -52.87 72.51
CA LEU A 107 8.25 -51.50 72.81
C LEU A 107 8.88 -50.82 71.60
N ASP A 108 9.71 -51.53 70.82
CA ASP A 108 10.32 -51.00 69.60
C ASP A 108 9.26 -50.70 68.52
N MET A 109 8.28 -51.58 68.38
CA MET A 109 7.15 -51.35 67.47
C MET A 109 6.23 -50.20 67.91
N SER A 110 6.13 -49.94 69.22
CA SER A 110 5.39 -48.78 69.76
C SER A 110 6.15 -47.48 69.50
N ARG A 111 7.49 -47.50 69.60
CA ARG A 111 8.37 -46.37 69.30
C ARG A 111 8.39 -46.02 67.81
N LEU A 112 8.46 -47.02 66.92
CA LEU A 112 8.34 -46.83 65.47
C LEU A 112 6.96 -46.29 65.07
N ARG A 113 5.89 -46.75 65.73
CA ARG A 113 4.54 -46.19 65.54
C ARG A 113 4.43 -44.74 66.02
N SER A 114 5.04 -44.39 67.16
CA SER A 114 5.11 -42.99 67.63
C SER A 114 5.88 -42.10 66.66
N SER A 115 7.08 -42.53 66.23
CA SER A 115 7.90 -41.80 65.27
C SER A 115 7.22 -41.62 63.91
N SER A 116 6.52 -42.64 63.40
CA SER A 116 5.72 -42.55 62.18
C SER A 116 4.52 -41.59 62.33
N MET A 117 3.90 -41.54 63.51
CA MET A 117 2.82 -40.60 63.80
C MET A 117 3.34 -39.16 63.86
N GLU A 118 4.48 -38.92 64.54
CA GLU A 118 5.14 -37.62 64.62
C GLU A 118 5.60 -37.10 63.24
N ILE A 119 6.11 -37.97 62.36
CA ILE A 119 6.50 -37.59 60.99
C ILE A 119 5.27 -37.18 60.17
N ARG A 120 4.16 -37.91 60.30
CA ARG A 120 2.90 -37.56 59.61
C ARG A 120 2.30 -36.28 60.15
N GLU A 121 2.36 -36.06 61.46
CA GLU A 121 1.87 -34.83 62.10
C GLU A 121 2.68 -33.62 61.62
N LYS A 122 4.02 -33.67 61.72
CA LYS A 122 4.92 -32.62 61.19
C LYS A 122 4.75 -32.40 59.68
N GLY A 123 4.61 -33.47 58.90
CA GLY A 123 4.34 -33.37 57.47
C GLY A 123 2.98 -32.72 57.17
N SER A 124 1.97 -32.98 58.00
CA SER A 124 0.65 -32.35 57.87
C SER A 124 0.66 -30.88 58.27
N GLU A 125 1.47 -30.49 59.26
CA GLU A 125 1.67 -29.10 59.66
C GLU A 125 2.38 -28.31 58.56
N PHE A 126 3.47 -28.86 58.00
CA PHE A 126 4.17 -28.24 56.87
C PHE A 126 3.26 -28.05 55.66
N LEU A 127 2.46 -29.07 55.32
CA LEU A 127 1.52 -28.98 54.19
C LEU A 127 0.43 -27.93 54.44
N LYS A 128 -0.05 -27.77 55.69
CA LYS A 128 -1.01 -26.72 56.05
C LYS A 128 -0.41 -25.33 55.93
N GLU A 129 0.83 -25.15 56.35
CA GLU A 129 1.54 -23.87 56.24
C GLU A 129 1.77 -23.47 54.78
N GLU A 130 2.27 -24.39 53.95
CA GLU A 130 2.45 -24.14 52.52
C GLU A 130 1.13 -23.89 51.79
N LEU A 131 0.05 -24.60 52.16
CA LEU A 131 -1.29 -24.31 51.65
C LEU A 131 -1.74 -22.89 52.03
N HIS A 132 -1.50 -22.47 53.28
CA HIS A 132 -1.89 -21.13 53.73
C HIS A 132 -1.09 -20.04 53.01
N LYS A 133 0.21 -20.27 52.78
CA LYS A 133 1.08 -19.38 52.01
C LYS A 133 0.61 -19.26 50.55
N ALA A 134 0.31 -20.39 49.91
CA ALA A 134 -0.24 -20.40 48.55
C ALA A 134 -1.59 -19.67 48.47
N GLN A 135 -2.48 -19.84 49.46
CA GLN A 135 -3.74 -19.11 49.53
C GLN A 135 -3.54 -17.59 49.68
N LYS A 136 -2.56 -17.15 50.47
CA LYS A 136 -2.26 -15.73 50.63
C LYS A 136 -1.68 -15.13 49.35
N GLU A 137 -0.78 -15.84 48.69
CA GLU A 137 -0.24 -15.42 47.40
C GLU A 137 -1.34 -15.32 46.33
N LEU A 138 -2.23 -16.31 46.26
CA LEU A 138 -3.37 -16.30 45.34
C LEU A 138 -4.25 -15.08 45.57
N ARG A 139 -4.58 -14.75 46.82
CA ARG A 139 -5.39 -13.55 47.14
C ARG A 139 -4.74 -12.25 46.66
N LEU A 140 -3.43 -12.11 46.85
CA LEU A 140 -2.70 -10.92 46.36
C LEU A 140 -2.71 -10.84 44.83
N LYS A 141 -2.65 -11.99 44.15
CA LYS A 141 -2.78 -12.06 42.69
C LYS A 141 -4.19 -11.73 42.23
N ASP A 142 -5.22 -12.18 42.94
CA ASP A 142 -6.63 -11.86 42.65
C ASP A 142 -6.87 -10.35 42.77
N GLU A 143 -6.36 -9.70 43.83
CA GLU A 143 -6.45 -8.25 44.02
C GLU A 143 -5.77 -7.47 42.87
N GLU A 144 -4.60 -7.92 42.42
CA GLU A 144 -3.90 -7.31 41.28
C GLU A 144 -4.65 -7.54 39.96
N CYS A 145 -5.24 -8.72 39.76
CA CYS A 145 -6.10 -9.01 38.61
C CYS A 145 -7.33 -8.10 38.59
N GLU A 146 -7.98 -7.87 39.74
CA GLU A 146 -9.10 -6.93 39.84
C GLU A 146 -8.66 -5.49 39.52
N ARG A 147 -7.49 -5.08 40.01
CA ARG A 147 -6.92 -3.76 39.71
C ARG A 147 -6.68 -3.60 38.21
N LEU A 148 -6.10 -4.61 37.56
CA LEU A 148 -5.86 -4.62 36.12
C LEU A 148 -7.17 -4.66 35.31
N SER A 149 -8.20 -5.40 35.77
CA SER A 149 -9.51 -5.40 35.11
C SER A 149 -10.14 -4.00 35.08
N LYS A 150 -10.05 -3.26 36.20
CA LYS A 150 -10.56 -1.87 36.28
C LYS A 150 -9.82 -0.93 35.32
N VAL A 151 -8.50 -1.08 35.19
CA VAL A 151 -7.71 -0.31 34.22
C VAL A 151 -8.11 -0.65 32.79
N ARG A 152 -8.28 -1.94 32.48
CA ARG A 152 -8.76 -2.38 31.15
C ARG A 152 -10.12 -1.77 30.83
N GLU A 153 -11.09 -1.86 31.74
CA GLU A 153 -12.45 -1.31 31.57
C GLU A 153 -12.45 0.22 31.45
N GLN A 154 -11.49 0.92 32.07
CA GLN A 154 -11.32 2.36 31.86
C GLN A 154 -10.80 2.65 30.45
N LEU A 155 -9.75 1.95 30.01
CA LEU A 155 -9.20 2.12 28.68
C LEU A 155 -10.21 1.76 27.58
N GLU A 156 -11.00 0.71 27.77
CA GLU A 156 -12.08 0.33 26.87
C GLU A 156 -13.10 1.47 26.70
N ARG A 157 -13.52 2.10 27.81
CA ARG A 157 -14.42 3.27 27.76
C ARG A 157 -13.80 4.49 27.07
N GLU A 158 -12.54 4.80 27.36
CA GLU A 158 -11.83 5.91 26.71
C GLU A 158 -11.69 5.67 25.20
N LEU A 159 -11.44 4.43 24.79
CA LEU A 159 -11.39 4.03 23.39
C LEU A 159 -12.77 4.14 22.72
N GLU A 160 -13.84 3.71 23.39
CA GLU A 160 -15.22 3.86 22.89
C GLU A 160 -15.59 5.32 22.69
N GLU A 161 -15.29 6.20 23.66
CA GLU A 161 -15.55 7.63 23.58
C GLU A 161 -14.75 8.29 22.46
N LEU A 162 -13.45 8.00 22.36
CA LEU A 162 -12.62 8.52 21.28
C LEU A 162 -13.13 8.04 19.91
N THR A 163 -13.52 6.77 19.81
CA THR A 163 -14.07 6.21 18.58
C THR A 163 -15.36 6.91 18.17
N ALA A 164 -16.28 7.13 19.12
CA ALA A 164 -17.51 7.88 18.87
C ALA A 164 -17.22 9.32 18.39
N SER A 165 -16.30 10.03 19.06
CA SER A 165 -15.90 11.38 18.69
C SER A 165 -15.29 11.46 17.29
N LEU A 166 -14.45 10.50 16.92
CA LEU A 166 -13.85 10.44 15.57
C LEU A 166 -14.90 10.20 14.49
N PHE A 167 -15.91 9.36 14.74
CA PHE A 167 -17.01 9.15 13.80
C PHE A 167 -17.86 10.42 13.64
N GLU A 168 -18.16 11.13 14.74
CA GLU A 168 -18.89 12.40 14.68
C GLU A 168 -18.15 13.46 13.87
N GLU A 169 -16.83 13.60 14.08
CA GLU A 169 -16.02 14.57 13.34
C GLU A 169 -15.89 14.18 11.86
N ALA A 170 -15.73 12.89 11.54
CA ALA A 170 -15.74 12.42 10.17
C ALA A 170 -17.08 12.72 9.47
N HIS A 171 -18.21 12.45 10.12
CA HIS A 171 -19.54 12.79 9.59
C HIS A 171 -19.74 14.30 9.43
N LYS A 172 -19.19 15.12 10.33
CA LYS A 172 -19.21 16.57 10.20
C LYS A 172 -18.40 17.03 8.98
N MET A 173 -17.17 16.57 8.81
CA MET A 173 -16.33 16.90 7.65
C MET A 173 -17.00 16.53 6.32
N VAL A 174 -17.63 15.35 6.24
CA VAL A 174 -18.37 14.91 5.05
C VAL A 174 -19.58 15.81 4.77
N ARG A 175 -20.36 16.17 5.81
CA ARG A 175 -21.49 17.10 5.64
C ARG A 175 -21.02 18.47 5.16
N GLU A 176 -19.96 19.00 5.73
CA GLU A 176 -19.40 20.30 5.30
C GLU A 176 -18.90 20.25 3.85
N ALA A 177 -18.24 19.16 3.44
CA ALA A 177 -17.80 18.97 2.06
C ALA A 177 -19.00 18.91 1.10
N ASN A 178 -20.03 18.14 1.43
CA ASN A 178 -21.25 18.03 0.63
C ASN A 178 -22.00 19.37 0.52
N MET A 179 -22.08 20.14 1.60
CA MET A 179 -22.67 21.48 1.57
C MET A 179 -21.88 22.44 0.67
N LYS A 180 -20.54 22.42 0.76
CA LYS A 180 -19.67 23.23 -0.10
C LYS A 180 -19.79 22.82 -1.57
N GLN A 181 -19.86 21.51 -1.84
CA GLN A 181 -20.08 20.98 -3.18
C GLN A 181 -21.42 21.45 -3.75
N ALA A 182 -22.53 21.25 -3.01
CA ALA A 182 -23.86 21.69 -3.45
C ALA A 182 -23.93 23.21 -3.72
N ALA A 183 -23.26 24.02 -2.90
CA ALA A 183 -23.17 25.46 -3.12
C ALA A 183 -22.40 25.80 -4.42
N SER A 184 -21.27 25.13 -4.68
CA SER A 184 -20.47 25.34 -5.88
C SER A 184 -21.20 24.87 -7.15
N GLU A 185 -21.91 23.74 -7.11
CA GLU A 185 -22.70 23.22 -8.22
C GLU A 185 -23.85 24.16 -8.56
N LYS A 186 -24.51 24.73 -7.55
CA LYS A 186 -25.54 25.75 -7.74
C LYS A 186 -24.98 26.98 -8.47
N GLN A 187 -23.86 27.52 -8.00
CA GLN A 187 -23.20 28.67 -8.64
C GLN A 187 -22.79 28.38 -10.08
N LEU A 188 -22.28 27.18 -10.34
CA LEU A 188 -21.90 26.74 -11.67
C LEU A 188 -23.12 26.59 -12.60
N LYS A 189 -24.26 26.12 -12.09
CA LYS A 189 -25.52 26.09 -12.85
C LYS A 189 -26.01 27.50 -13.20
N GLU A 190 -25.94 28.43 -12.25
CA GLU A 190 -26.29 29.84 -12.49
C GLU A 190 -25.35 30.50 -13.52
N ALA A 191 -24.04 30.24 -13.44
CA ALA A 191 -23.07 30.75 -14.39
C ALA A 191 -23.27 30.16 -15.80
N ARG A 192 -23.56 28.86 -15.92
CA ARG A 192 -23.91 28.21 -17.19
C ARG A 192 -25.15 28.85 -17.81
N GLY A 193 -26.21 29.09 -17.03
CA GLY A 193 -27.41 29.78 -17.52
C GLY A 193 -27.12 31.20 -18.05
N LYS A 194 -26.18 31.93 -17.44
CA LYS A 194 -25.74 33.24 -17.96
C LYS A 194 -24.99 33.09 -19.29
N ILE A 195 -24.14 32.09 -19.44
CA ILE A 195 -23.44 31.80 -20.69
C ILE A 195 -24.43 31.49 -21.80
N ASP A 196 -25.43 30.63 -21.53
CA ASP A 196 -26.44 30.25 -22.53
C ASP A 196 -27.25 31.47 -23.01
N MET A 197 -27.64 32.35 -22.07
CA MET A 197 -28.32 33.62 -22.40
C MET A 197 -27.43 34.52 -23.28
N LEU A 198 -26.18 34.76 -22.88
CA LEU A 198 -25.25 35.59 -23.64
C LEU A 198 -24.95 34.99 -25.02
N GLN A 199 -24.86 33.67 -25.12
CA GLN A 199 -24.63 32.97 -26.38
C GLN A 199 -25.84 33.11 -27.32
N ALA A 200 -27.07 33.07 -26.79
CA ALA A 200 -28.28 33.37 -27.55
C ALA A 200 -28.31 34.82 -28.04
N GLU A 201 -27.94 35.80 -27.19
CA GLU A 201 -27.84 37.21 -27.57
C GLU A 201 -26.80 37.44 -28.68
N VAL A 202 -25.59 36.88 -28.54
CA VAL A 202 -24.54 36.96 -29.56
C VAL A 202 -25.00 36.35 -30.88
N THR A 203 -25.72 35.23 -30.83
CA THR A 203 -26.26 34.57 -32.03
C THR A 203 -27.32 35.43 -32.72
N ALA A 204 -28.22 36.04 -31.95
CA ALA A 204 -29.21 36.98 -32.47
C ALA A 204 -28.56 38.22 -33.09
N LEU A 205 -27.59 38.83 -32.41
CA LEU A 205 -26.82 39.97 -32.91
C LEU A 205 -26.06 39.63 -34.19
N LYS A 206 -25.41 38.47 -34.25
CA LYS A 206 -24.71 38.00 -35.46
C LYS A 206 -25.67 37.85 -36.64
N THR A 207 -26.86 37.30 -36.41
CA THR A 207 -27.91 37.17 -37.43
C THR A 207 -28.36 38.55 -37.91
N LEU A 208 -28.61 39.48 -36.99
CA LEU A 208 -29.03 40.85 -37.32
C LEU A 208 -27.97 41.58 -38.16
N VAL A 209 -26.69 41.45 -37.83
CA VAL A 209 -25.58 42.02 -38.62
C VAL A 209 -25.53 41.43 -40.02
N ILE A 210 -25.63 40.10 -40.15
CA ILE A 210 -25.66 39.42 -41.46
C ILE A 210 -26.85 39.92 -42.31
N THR A 211 -28.00 40.18 -41.69
CA THR A 211 -29.18 40.70 -42.41
C THR A 211 -29.11 42.20 -42.72
N SER A 212 -28.36 43.00 -41.95
CA SER A 212 -28.33 44.47 -42.06
C SER A 212 -27.18 44.99 -42.95
N THR A 213 -26.15 44.18 -43.19
CA THR A 213 -25.05 44.51 -44.11
C THR A 213 -24.95 43.44 -45.19
N PRO A 214 -25.45 43.68 -46.43
CA PRO A 214 -25.39 42.68 -47.49
C PRO A 214 -23.98 42.65 -48.09
N ALA A 215 -23.03 42.03 -47.40
CA ALA A 215 -21.67 41.82 -47.92
C ALA A 215 -21.55 40.56 -48.82
N SER A 216 -22.65 39.89 -49.13
CA SER A 216 -22.71 38.88 -50.21
C SER A 216 -24.12 38.82 -50.80
N PRO A 217 -24.31 39.06 -52.12
CA PRO A 217 -25.64 39.03 -52.71
C PRO A 217 -26.15 37.60 -52.80
N ASN A 218 -27.43 37.43 -52.45
CA ASN A 218 -28.16 36.17 -52.58
C ASN A 218 -28.19 35.74 -54.05
N ARG A 219 -27.54 34.61 -54.39
CA ARG A 219 -27.42 34.11 -55.78
C ARG A 219 -28.75 33.62 -56.35
N GLU A 220 -29.77 33.41 -55.52
CA GLU A 220 -31.04 32.80 -55.93
C GLU A 220 -32.01 33.79 -56.58
N LEU A 221 -31.75 35.11 -56.49
CA LEU A 221 -32.64 36.14 -57.04
C LEU A 221 -32.11 36.82 -58.31
N HIS A 222 -30.95 36.41 -58.84
CA HIS A 222 -30.34 37.02 -60.02
C HIS A 222 -29.97 35.99 -61.11
N PRO A 223 -30.85 35.76 -62.10
CA PRO A 223 -30.60 34.88 -63.25
C PRO A 223 -29.43 35.31 -64.15
N GLN A 224 -28.90 36.53 -63.98
CA GLN A 224 -27.88 37.11 -64.86
C GLN A 224 -26.44 36.66 -64.54
N LEU A 225 -26.21 35.91 -63.44
CA LEU A 225 -24.89 35.38 -63.09
C LEU A 225 -24.63 33.96 -63.63
N LEU A 226 -25.56 33.40 -64.40
CA LEU A 226 -25.37 32.14 -65.10
C LEU A 226 -25.05 32.42 -66.56
N SER A 227 -23.77 32.51 -66.90
CA SER A 227 -23.36 32.42 -68.31
C SER A 227 -22.11 31.55 -68.50
N PRO A 228 -21.98 30.87 -69.64
CA PRO A 228 -21.15 29.68 -69.78
C PRO A 228 -19.89 29.91 -70.63
N THR A 229 -18.94 28.99 -70.46
CA THR A 229 -17.95 28.51 -71.46
C THR A 229 -16.57 29.19 -71.58
N LYS A 230 -15.56 28.30 -71.50
CA LYS A 230 -14.32 28.17 -72.32
C LYS A 230 -13.06 29.00 -72.02
N ALA A 231 -12.03 28.21 -71.66
CA ALA A 231 -10.65 28.18 -72.19
C ALA A 231 -9.63 29.26 -71.82
N GLY A 232 -8.57 28.81 -71.13
CA GLY A 232 -7.18 29.04 -71.57
C GLY A 232 -6.27 29.91 -70.68
N PRO A 233 -4.95 29.63 -70.60
CA PRO A 233 -4.13 29.83 -69.39
C PRO A 233 -3.07 30.94 -69.54
N ARG A 234 -2.53 31.53 -68.44
CA ARG A 234 -1.11 31.96 -68.27
C ARG A 234 -0.69 32.22 -66.81
N LYS A 235 0.29 31.41 -66.38
CA LYS A 235 1.51 31.65 -65.58
C LYS A 235 1.74 33.03 -64.91
N GLY A 236 2.01 33.00 -63.59
CA GLY A 236 2.69 34.06 -62.83
C GLY A 236 3.05 33.60 -61.40
N HIS A 237 4.34 33.65 -61.06
CA HIS A 237 4.92 33.22 -59.77
C HIS A 237 4.57 34.14 -58.59
N SER A 238 4.37 33.58 -57.38
CA SER A 238 5.26 33.80 -56.20
C SER A 238 4.57 33.50 -54.86
N ARG A 239 5.07 32.44 -54.21
CA ARG A 239 5.28 32.21 -52.76
C ARG A 239 4.25 32.73 -51.73
N HIS A 240 3.57 31.81 -51.04
CA HIS A 240 3.61 31.70 -49.57
C HIS A 240 3.24 30.28 -49.08
N LYS A 241 3.67 30.00 -47.85
CA LYS A 241 3.65 28.77 -47.05
C LYS A 241 2.24 28.37 -46.57
N SER A 242 2.08 27.04 -46.40
CA SER A 242 1.33 26.25 -45.41
C SER A 242 -0.03 26.73 -44.89
N ILE A 243 -1.07 25.92 -45.09
CA ILE A 243 -1.74 25.10 -44.05
C ILE A 243 -2.95 24.41 -44.70
N SER A 244 -2.97 23.09 -44.61
CA SER A 244 -4.05 22.22 -45.02
C SER A 244 -5.05 22.12 -43.86
N SER A 245 -6.28 22.57 -44.06
CA SER A 245 -7.44 22.06 -43.34
C SER A 245 -8.63 22.07 -44.29
N ALA A 246 -8.79 20.97 -45.02
CA ALA A 246 -9.99 20.70 -45.79
C ALA A 246 -11.17 20.50 -44.82
N LEU A 247 -12.20 21.33 -44.98
CA LEU A 247 -13.53 21.11 -44.42
C LEU A 247 -14.23 20.05 -45.29
N CYS A 248 -14.45 18.86 -44.74
CA CYS A 248 -15.44 17.91 -45.24
C CYS A 248 -16.73 18.09 -44.41
N PRO A 249 -17.91 18.22 -45.04
CA PRO A 249 -19.18 18.15 -44.34
C PRO A 249 -19.77 16.75 -44.45
N ALA A 250 -19.94 16.05 -43.32
CA ALA A 250 -21.01 15.05 -43.14
C ALA A 250 -21.07 14.55 -41.68
N VAL A 251 -22.12 14.99 -40.98
CA VAL A 251 -22.93 14.27 -39.98
C VAL A 251 -22.22 13.59 -38.80
N CYS A 252 -22.20 14.26 -37.65
CA CYS A 252 -22.16 13.62 -36.32
C CYS A 252 -23.30 14.18 -35.44
N PRO A 253 -24.07 13.35 -34.73
CA PRO A 253 -25.13 13.83 -33.84
C PRO A 253 -24.57 14.35 -32.51
N THR A 254 -25.18 15.45 -32.10
CA THR A 254 -25.33 16.13 -30.81
C THR A 254 -24.68 15.54 -29.54
N ALA A 255 -23.75 16.34 -29.01
CA ALA A 255 -23.52 16.77 -27.62
C ALA A 255 -23.75 15.82 -26.43
N GLY A 256 -22.69 15.70 -25.60
CA GLY A 256 -22.82 15.32 -24.19
C GLY A 256 -21.49 15.39 -23.44
N HIS A 257 -21.35 16.38 -22.55
CA HIS A 257 -20.39 16.48 -21.44
C HIS A 257 -18.92 16.85 -21.74
N THR A 258 -18.67 18.15 -21.99
CA THR A 258 -17.40 18.74 -21.54
C THR A 258 -17.49 18.97 -20.03
N LEU A 259 -17.08 17.97 -19.26
CA LEU A 259 -16.68 18.17 -17.87
C LEU A 259 -15.50 19.15 -17.87
N THR A 260 -15.51 20.10 -16.94
CA THR A 260 -14.33 20.92 -16.62
C THR A 260 -13.13 19.99 -16.45
N PRO A 261 -11.96 20.28 -17.03
CA PRO A 261 -10.79 19.43 -16.82
C PRO A 261 -10.50 19.43 -15.33
N ASP A 262 -10.58 18.24 -14.71
CA ASP A 262 -9.90 18.00 -13.45
C ASP A 262 -8.48 18.57 -13.58
N LYS A 263 -8.01 19.28 -12.55
CA LYS A 263 -6.76 20.07 -12.65
C LYS A 263 -5.49 19.23 -12.81
N GLU A 264 -5.63 17.93 -13.05
CA GLU A 264 -4.61 17.03 -13.53
C GLU A 264 -5.18 16.24 -14.70
N GLY A 265 -4.70 16.50 -15.92
CA GLY A 265 -5.04 15.70 -17.09
C GLY A 265 -4.49 14.29 -16.90
N LYS A 266 -5.34 13.37 -16.42
CA LYS A 266 -5.03 11.96 -16.25
C LYS A 266 -5.59 11.19 -17.43
N GLU A 267 -4.70 10.59 -18.21
CA GLU A 267 -5.02 9.75 -19.35
C GLU A 267 -4.44 8.36 -19.12
N VAL A 268 -5.21 7.32 -19.43
CA VAL A 268 -4.78 5.94 -19.32
C VAL A 268 -3.80 5.63 -20.45
N ASP A 269 -2.57 5.25 -20.11
CA ASP A 269 -1.65 4.68 -21.09
C ASP A 269 -2.19 3.32 -21.55
N THR A 270 -2.56 3.23 -22.82
CA THR A 270 -3.18 2.03 -23.41
C THR A 270 -2.24 0.83 -23.44
N THR A 271 -0.92 1.04 -23.50
CA THR A 271 0.08 -0.03 -23.52
C THR A 271 0.26 -0.62 -22.13
N LEU A 272 0.40 0.22 -21.10
CA LEU A 272 0.49 -0.21 -19.71
C LEU A 272 -0.83 -0.86 -19.26
N PHE A 273 -1.96 -0.32 -19.70
CA PHE A 273 -3.27 -0.85 -19.34
C PHE A 273 -3.53 -2.23 -19.97
N ALA A 274 -3.17 -2.42 -21.25
CA ALA A 274 -3.27 -3.72 -21.89
C ALA A 274 -2.37 -4.78 -21.23
N GLU A 275 -1.14 -4.41 -20.86
CA GLU A 275 -0.24 -5.29 -20.11
C GLU A 275 -0.81 -5.67 -18.73
N PHE A 276 -1.34 -4.69 -17.99
CA PHE A 276 -2.00 -4.93 -16.72
C PHE A 276 -3.22 -5.85 -16.88
N GLN A 277 -4.05 -5.63 -17.90
CA GLN A 277 -5.21 -6.49 -18.16
C GLN A 277 -4.80 -7.94 -18.41
N ALA A 278 -3.77 -8.15 -19.25
CA ALA A 278 -3.24 -9.49 -19.51
C ALA A 278 -2.69 -10.15 -18.25
N TRP A 279 -1.96 -9.40 -17.40
CA TRP A 279 -1.48 -9.92 -16.11
C TRP A 279 -2.64 -10.25 -15.16
N ARG A 280 -3.71 -9.44 -15.14
CA ARG A 280 -4.85 -9.63 -14.25
C ARG A 280 -5.67 -10.88 -14.57
N GLU A 281 -5.64 -11.37 -15.81
CA GLU A 281 -6.30 -12.65 -16.18
C GLU A 281 -5.66 -13.85 -15.46
N SER A 282 -4.36 -13.78 -15.16
CA SER A 282 -3.64 -14.78 -14.37
C SER A 282 -2.64 -14.10 -13.44
N PRO A 283 -3.11 -13.50 -12.32
CA PRO A 283 -2.26 -12.73 -11.43
C PRO A 283 -1.14 -13.59 -10.84
N THR A 284 0.08 -13.09 -10.93
CA THR A 284 1.27 -13.78 -10.43
C THR A 284 2.26 -12.81 -9.80
N LEU A 285 3.05 -13.31 -8.84
CA LEU A 285 4.19 -12.61 -8.24
C LEU A 285 5.52 -12.96 -8.94
N ASP A 286 5.47 -13.76 -10.01
CA ASP A 286 6.66 -14.10 -10.77
C ASP A 286 7.26 -12.85 -11.44
N LYS A 287 8.53 -12.59 -11.11
CA LYS A 287 9.32 -11.46 -11.62
C LYS A 287 9.57 -11.55 -13.12
N SER A 288 9.45 -12.75 -13.71
CA SER A 288 9.60 -12.95 -15.16
C SER A 288 8.37 -12.53 -15.96
N SER A 289 7.24 -12.26 -15.30
CA SER A 289 6.05 -11.76 -15.99
C SER A 289 6.29 -10.35 -16.56
N PRO A 290 5.82 -10.01 -17.78
CA PRO A 290 6.11 -8.72 -18.42
C PRO A 290 5.73 -7.51 -17.55
N PHE A 291 4.57 -7.60 -16.88
CA PHE A 291 4.08 -6.58 -15.97
C PHE A 291 5.02 -6.33 -14.80
N LEU A 292 5.41 -7.38 -14.04
CA LEU A 292 6.30 -7.21 -12.91
C LEU A 292 7.73 -6.90 -13.35
N GLU A 293 8.26 -7.53 -14.40
CA GLU A 293 9.60 -7.25 -14.92
C GLU A 293 9.79 -5.74 -15.19
N ARG A 294 8.80 -5.10 -15.84
CA ARG A 294 8.79 -3.66 -16.06
C ARG A 294 8.84 -2.88 -14.76
N VAL A 295 7.95 -3.19 -13.82
CA VAL A 295 7.87 -2.51 -12.51
C VAL A 295 9.16 -2.71 -11.70
N TYR A 296 9.79 -3.88 -11.79
CA TYR A 296 11.08 -4.15 -11.15
C TYR A 296 12.19 -3.29 -11.73
N ARG A 297 12.28 -3.24 -13.06
CA ARG A 297 13.31 -2.47 -13.77
C ARG A 297 13.16 -0.97 -13.53
N GLU A 298 11.93 -0.46 -13.56
CA GLU A 298 11.66 0.98 -13.55
C GLU A 298 11.50 1.54 -12.13
N ASP A 299 10.94 0.77 -11.21
CA ASP A 299 10.50 1.27 -9.89
C ASP A 299 11.13 0.52 -8.71
N VAL A 300 10.86 -0.78 -8.56
CA VAL A 300 11.28 -1.54 -7.34
C VAL A 300 12.79 -1.63 -7.22
N GLY A 301 13.49 -1.97 -8.31
CA GLY A 301 14.95 -2.06 -8.35
C GLY A 301 15.60 -0.76 -7.90
N PRO A 302 15.34 0.37 -8.59
CA PRO A 302 15.82 1.69 -8.19
C PRO A 302 15.36 2.12 -6.80
N CYS A 303 14.16 1.76 -6.34
CA CYS A 303 13.69 2.09 -4.99
C CYS A 303 14.46 1.35 -3.89
N LEU A 304 14.91 0.12 -4.13
CA LEU A 304 15.60 -0.68 -3.12
C LEU A 304 17.11 -0.73 -3.30
N ASP A 305 17.68 -0.01 -4.27
CA ASP A 305 19.13 0.11 -4.45
C ASP A 305 19.74 1.11 -3.45
N PHE A 306 20.41 0.59 -2.42
CA PHE A 306 20.99 1.39 -1.34
C PHE A 306 22.52 1.26 -1.35
N THR A 307 23.22 2.22 -0.72
CA THR A 307 24.68 2.25 -0.64
C THR A 307 25.25 0.93 -0.10
N VAL A 308 24.62 0.37 0.95
CA VAL A 308 24.99 -0.93 1.51
C VAL A 308 24.30 -2.03 0.72
N GLN A 309 25.00 -2.58 -0.27
CA GLN A 309 24.44 -3.52 -1.26
C GLN A 309 23.98 -4.86 -0.65
N GLU A 310 24.71 -5.40 0.33
CA GLU A 310 24.33 -6.64 1.00
C GLU A 310 22.98 -6.50 1.73
N LEU A 311 22.82 -5.40 2.48
CA LEU A 311 21.56 -5.11 3.18
C LEU A 311 20.44 -4.75 2.19
N SER A 312 20.75 -4.09 1.07
CA SER A 312 19.79 -3.86 -0.03
C SER A 312 19.23 -5.17 -0.58
N ALA A 313 20.08 -6.19 -0.81
CA ALA A 313 19.65 -7.49 -1.28
C ALA A 313 18.74 -8.20 -0.25
N LEU A 314 19.09 -8.15 1.04
CA LEU A 314 18.28 -8.71 2.12
C LEU A 314 16.92 -8.01 2.25
N VAL A 315 16.89 -6.68 2.17
CA VAL A 315 15.64 -5.91 2.19
C VAL A 315 14.76 -6.31 1.01
N ARG A 316 15.32 -6.44 -0.21
CA ARG A 316 14.57 -6.84 -1.39
C ARG A 316 13.93 -8.22 -1.21
N ALA A 317 14.68 -9.21 -0.75
CA ALA A 317 14.16 -10.54 -0.45
C ALA A 317 13.06 -10.50 0.62
N ALA A 318 13.28 -9.79 1.73
CA ALA A 318 12.29 -9.69 2.82
C ALA A 318 10.99 -8.99 2.39
N VAL A 319 11.05 -8.01 1.49
CA VAL A 319 9.86 -7.36 0.91
C VAL A 319 9.07 -8.33 0.04
N GLU A 320 9.76 -9.13 -0.78
CA GLU A 320 9.15 -10.12 -1.68
C GLU A 320 8.52 -11.29 -0.90
N ASP A 321 9.19 -11.75 0.15
CA ASP A 321 8.72 -12.81 1.05
C ASP A 321 7.68 -12.31 2.07
N ASN A 322 7.44 -11.00 2.12
CA ASN A 322 6.53 -10.35 3.08
C ASN A 322 6.93 -10.58 4.55
N THR A 323 8.23 -10.57 4.83
CA THR A 323 8.80 -10.81 6.16
C THR A 323 9.51 -9.58 6.75
N LEU A 324 9.44 -8.44 6.06
CA LEU A 324 9.97 -7.17 6.55
C LEU A 324 8.98 -6.47 7.48
N THR A 325 9.45 -6.01 8.64
CA THR A 325 8.67 -5.14 9.52
C THR A 325 9.37 -3.80 9.75
N ILE A 326 8.58 -2.74 9.93
CA ILE A 326 9.06 -1.38 10.22
C ILE A 326 8.46 -0.96 11.56
N GLU A 327 9.32 -0.65 12.53
CA GLU A 327 8.92 -0.26 13.88
C GLU A 327 9.37 1.18 14.17
N PRO A 328 8.53 2.02 14.81
CA PRO A 328 8.97 3.31 15.33
C PRO A 328 9.90 3.10 16.53
N VAL A 329 10.89 3.97 16.66
CA VAL A 329 11.83 4.00 17.78
C VAL A 329 11.33 5.03 18.78
N ALA A 330 10.98 4.61 19.99
CA ALA A 330 10.63 5.51 21.07
C ALA A 330 11.82 6.42 21.41
N LEU A 331 11.63 7.73 21.40
CA LEU A 331 12.61 8.69 21.91
C LEU A 331 12.68 8.55 23.44
N HIS A 332 13.59 7.73 23.92
CA HIS A 332 13.97 7.74 25.32
C HIS A 332 14.98 8.88 25.54
N THR A 333 14.50 10.02 26.04
CA THR A 333 15.35 11.04 26.67
C THR A 333 15.87 10.51 28.00
N LEU A 334 16.90 9.66 28.00
CA LEU A 334 17.71 9.38 29.18
C LEU A 334 19.21 9.26 28.82
N PRO A 335 20.10 9.72 29.71
CA PRO A 335 21.50 9.98 29.37
C PRO A 335 22.33 8.70 29.29
N ALA A 336 23.20 8.67 28.28
CA ALA A 336 24.43 7.89 28.14
C ALA A 336 24.61 6.69 29.10
N VAL A 337 24.13 5.52 28.68
CA VAL A 337 24.82 4.26 29.03
C VAL A 337 25.05 3.50 27.73
N THR A 338 26.30 3.53 27.29
CA THR A 338 26.83 2.72 26.19
C THR A 338 26.74 1.24 26.55
N VAL A 339 25.78 0.53 25.98
CA VAL A 339 25.82 -0.92 25.87
C VAL A 339 26.17 -1.24 24.43
N ALA A 340 27.27 -1.96 24.24
CA ALA A 340 27.80 -2.36 22.95
C ALA A 340 26.80 -3.26 22.22
N ALA A 341 25.98 -2.67 21.34
CA ALA A 341 25.30 -3.39 20.29
C ALA A 341 26.26 -3.51 19.11
N VAL A 342 26.54 -4.76 18.74
CA VAL A 342 27.29 -5.18 17.55
C VAL A 342 26.87 -4.37 16.33
N GLU A 343 27.87 -3.89 15.57
CA GLU A 343 27.81 -3.17 14.28
C GLU A 343 26.41 -2.96 13.68
N CYS A 344 25.60 -2.15 14.31
CA CYS A 344 24.35 -1.69 13.73
C CYS A 344 24.18 -0.23 14.11
N GLY A 345 24.24 0.63 13.10
CA GLY A 345 24.44 2.05 13.24
C GLY A 345 23.62 2.68 14.36
N SER A 346 24.23 3.62 15.09
CA SER A 346 23.54 4.43 16.09
C SER A 346 22.27 5.06 15.50
N ALA A 347 21.30 5.45 16.34
CA ALA A 347 20.04 6.10 15.91
C ALA A 347 20.24 7.38 15.05
N ASN A 348 21.47 7.84 14.86
CA ASN A 348 21.87 8.98 14.05
C ASN A 348 22.53 8.60 12.71
N THR A 349 22.58 7.32 12.34
CA THR A 349 23.18 6.82 11.10
C THR A 349 22.27 5.80 10.44
N CYS A 350 21.91 6.03 9.18
CA CYS A 350 21.08 5.11 8.42
C CYS A 350 21.89 3.88 8.00
N ALA A 351 21.46 2.68 8.40
CA ALA A 351 22.12 1.43 8.06
C ALA A 351 22.14 1.12 6.55
N LEU A 352 21.16 1.63 5.79
CA LEU A 352 21.05 1.37 4.35
C LEU A 352 21.91 2.34 3.51
N SER A 353 21.89 3.63 3.85
CA SER A 353 22.61 4.65 3.06
C SER A 353 23.98 5.01 3.62
N GLY A 354 24.28 4.66 4.88
CA GLY A 354 25.48 5.08 5.60
C GLY A 354 25.49 6.55 6.01
N LEU A 355 24.43 7.31 5.71
CA LEU A 355 24.38 8.75 5.97
C LEU A 355 23.98 9.05 7.42
N ALA A 356 24.64 10.05 8.00
CA ALA A 356 24.29 10.59 9.30
C ALA A 356 22.95 11.36 9.23
N ARG A 357 21.89 10.77 9.79
CA ARG A 357 20.52 11.29 9.85
C ARG A 357 19.81 10.74 11.08
N ALA A 358 18.94 11.55 11.68
CA ALA A 358 18.07 11.09 12.76
C ALA A 358 17.11 10.01 12.24
N CYS A 359 17.28 8.78 12.72
CA CYS A 359 16.50 7.62 12.33
C CYS A 359 15.46 7.33 13.42
N ARG A 360 14.21 7.69 13.16
CA ARG A 360 13.07 7.45 14.07
C ARG A 360 12.43 6.08 13.87
N HIS A 361 12.92 5.30 12.92
CA HIS A 361 12.38 3.99 12.57
C HIS A 361 13.52 2.98 12.44
N ARG A 362 13.19 1.72 12.74
CA ARG A 362 14.06 0.58 12.54
C ARG A 362 13.32 -0.51 11.77
N ILE A 363 14.07 -1.32 11.02
CA ILE A 363 13.51 -2.46 10.29
C ILE A 363 14.03 -3.76 10.87
N ARG A 364 13.21 -4.80 10.77
CA ARG A 364 13.61 -6.20 10.98
C ARG A 364 13.34 -6.98 9.71
N LEU A 365 14.22 -7.92 9.41
CA LEU A 365 14.18 -8.74 8.20
C LEU A 365 13.98 -10.20 8.63
N GLY A 366 12.83 -10.79 8.28
CA GLY A 366 12.52 -12.15 8.72
C GLY A 366 12.36 -12.27 10.23
N ASP A 367 12.70 -13.44 10.74
CA ASP A 367 12.68 -13.74 12.17
C ASP A 367 13.99 -13.31 12.88
N SER A 368 14.84 -12.51 12.23
CA SER A 368 16.07 -12.04 12.86
C SER A 368 15.77 -11.09 14.02
N GLU A 369 16.55 -11.23 15.10
CA GLU A 369 16.54 -10.26 16.22
C GLU A 369 17.33 -8.99 15.90
N SER A 370 17.99 -8.94 14.74
CA SER A 370 18.78 -7.80 14.30
C SER A 370 17.87 -6.67 13.82
N HIS A 371 18.08 -5.47 14.36
CA HIS A 371 17.32 -4.29 14.01
C HIS A 371 18.22 -3.29 13.29
N TYR A 372 17.77 -2.73 12.17
CA TYR A 372 18.53 -1.75 11.39
C TYR A 372 17.85 -0.39 11.40
N TYR A 373 18.53 0.64 11.90
CA TYR A 373 18.01 2.01 11.89
C TYR A 373 17.99 2.58 10.48
N ILE A 374 16.86 3.19 10.09
CA ILE A 374 16.68 3.72 8.74
C ILE A 374 16.25 5.19 8.73
N SER A 375 16.78 5.92 7.76
CA SER A 375 16.42 7.32 7.53
C SER A 375 14.97 7.46 7.04
N PRO A 376 14.34 8.64 7.19
CA PRO A 376 13.02 8.90 6.60
C PRO A 376 12.94 8.63 5.09
N SER A 377 14.01 8.96 4.35
CA SER A 377 14.09 8.69 2.91
C SER A 377 14.12 7.19 2.60
N SER A 378 14.95 6.43 3.31
CA SER A 378 15.02 4.98 3.16
C SER A 378 13.70 4.31 3.53
N ARG A 379 13.04 4.78 4.59
CA ARG A 379 11.70 4.31 4.97
C ARG A 379 10.70 4.55 3.86
N ALA A 380 10.61 5.77 3.33
CA ALA A 380 9.66 6.09 2.27
C ALA A 380 9.85 5.21 1.03
N ARG A 381 11.10 4.95 0.63
CA ARG A 381 11.43 4.02 -0.46
C ARG A 381 10.95 2.60 -0.19
N ILE A 382 11.23 2.05 1.00
CA ILE A 382 10.80 0.70 1.39
C ILE A 382 9.27 0.63 1.46
N THR A 383 8.63 1.57 2.15
CA THR A 383 7.17 1.60 2.32
C THR A 383 6.43 1.72 0.99
N ALA A 384 6.90 2.54 0.04
CA ALA A 384 6.29 2.64 -1.28
C ALA A 384 6.29 1.29 -2.02
N VAL A 385 7.40 0.54 -1.93
CA VAL A 385 7.52 -0.80 -2.53
C VAL A 385 6.64 -1.81 -1.77
N CYS A 386 6.63 -1.79 -0.44
CA CYS A 386 5.77 -2.67 0.35
C CYS A 386 4.28 -2.44 0.05
N ASN A 387 3.85 -1.18 -0.09
CA ASN A 387 2.48 -0.84 -0.45
C ASN A 387 2.11 -1.41 -1.82
N PHE A 388 3.01 -1.30 -2.80
CA PHE A 388 2.84 -1.91 -4.11
C PHE A 388 2.64 -3.43 -4.02
N PHE A 389 3.57 -4.16 -3.40
CA PHE A 389 3.45 -5.62 -3.28
C PHE A 389 2.25 -6.07 -2.47
N THR A 390 1.87 -5.32 -1.44
CA THR A 390 0.67 -5.60 -0.65
C THR A 390 -0.58 -5.55 -1.54
N TYR A 391 -0.70 -4.51 -2.36
CA TYR A 391 -1.83 -4.39 -3.29
C TYR A 391 -1.81 -5.48 -4.37
N ILE A 392 -0.65 -5.79 -4.94
CA ILE A 392 -0.50 -6.88 -5.92
C ILE A 392 -0.90 -8.23 -5.31
N ARG A 393 -0.50 -8.52 -4.06
CA ARG A 393 -0.92 -9.72 -3.34
C ARG A 393 -2.43 -9.77 -3.11
N TYR A 394 -3.06 -8.64 -2.79
CA TYR A 394 -4.52 -8.57 -2.65
C TYR A 394 -5.25 -8.88 -3.96
N ILE A 395 -4.74 -8.39 -5.09
CA ILE A 395 -5.29 -8.74 -6.40
C ILE A 395 -5.08 -10.24 -6.67
N GLN A 396 -3.88 -10.77 -6.44
CA GLN A 396 -3.57 -12.17 -6.66
C GLN A 396 -4.45 -13.13 -5.85
N GLN A 397 -4.74 -12.76 -4.60
CA GLN A 397 -5.59 -13.52 -3.70
C GLN A 397 -7.10 -13.35 -3.99
N GLY A 398 -7.47 -12.49 -4.96
CA GLY A 398 -8.87 -12.21 -5.29
C GLY A 398 -9.60 -11.37 -4.24
N LEU A 399 -8.88 -10.66 -3.36
CA LEU A 399 -9.45 -9.80 -2.32
C LEU A 399 -10.00 -8.49 -2.90
N VAL A 400 -9.53 -8.06 -4.06
CA VAL A 400 -9.96 -6.83 -4.75
C VAL A 400 -11.05 -7.18 -5.76
N ARG A 401 -12.28 -6.68 -5.55
CA ARG A 401 -13.46 -6.97 -6.39
C ARG A 401 -13.89 -5.78 -7.28
N GLN A 402 -12.94 -4.93 -7.68
CA GLN A 402 -13.20 -3.74 -8.49
C GLN A 402 -13.06 -4.03 -9.99
N ASP A 403 -13.49 -3.08 -10.83
CA ASP A 403 -13.25 -3.10 -12.28
C ASP A 403 -11.78 -2.82 -12.64
N ALA A 404 -11.41 -3.12 -13.90
CA ALA A 404 -10.02 -3.03 -14.39
C ALA A 404 -9.41 -1.65 -14.19
N GLU A 405 -10.15 -0.62 -14.55
CA GLU A 405 -9.65 0.75 -14.60
C GLU A 405 -9.34 1.32 -13.20
N PRO A 406 -10.23 1.23 -12.19
CA PRO A 406 -9.89 1.61 -10.81
C PRO A 406 -8.65 0.88 -10.26
N MET A 407 -8.52 -0.42 -10.50
CA MET A 407 -7.34 -1.19 -10.06
C MET A 407 -6.05 -0.70 -10.75
N PHE A 408 -6.14 -0.39 -12.05
CA PHE A 408 -5.02 0.15 -12.80
C PHE A 408 -4.61 1.55 -12.31
N TRP A 409 -5.57 2.41 -11.98
CA TRP A 409 -5.27 3.72 -11.41
C TRP A 409 -4.60 3.62 -10.04
N GLU A 410 -5.00 2.64 -9.21
CA GLU A 410 -4.35 2.40 -7.93
C GLU A 410 -2.91 1.87 -8.10
N ILE A 411 -2.68 0.95 -9.04
CA ILE A 411 -1.33 0.52 -9.43
C ILE A 411 -0.50 1.71 -9.92
N THR A 412 -1.07 2.56 -10.77
CA THR A 412 -0.41 3.75 -11.30
C THR A 412 -0.05 4.74 -10.19
N ARG A 413 -0.94 4.91 -9.21
CA ARG A 413 -0.71 5.71 -8.01
C ARG A 413 0.46 5.16 -7.19
N LEU A 414 0.51 3.85 -6.95
CA LEU A 414 1.59 3.18 -6.21
C LEU A 414 2.92 3.26 -6.96
N ARG A 415 2.93 3.11 -8.29
CA ARG A 415 4.11 3.32 -9.13
C ARG A 415 4.58 4.78 -9.10
N LYS A 416 3.67 5.75 -9.05
CA LYS A 416 3.99 7.17 -8.87
C LYS A 416 4.69 7.40 -7.52
N GLU A 417 4.20 6.80 -6.43
CA GLU A 417 4.85 6.90 -5.11
C GLU A 417 6.27 6.34 -5.13
N MET A 418 6.48 5.16 -5.72
CA MET A 418 7.82 4.59 -5.91
C MET A 418 8.70 5.52 -6.78
N SER A 419 8.15 6.06 -7.87
CA SER A 419 8.87 6.97 -8.76
C SER A 419 9.30 8.27 -8.09
N LEU A 420 8.51 8.78 -7.14
CA LEU A 420 8.89 9.93 -6.33
C LEU A 420 9.96 9.55 -5.30
N ALA A 421 9.76 8.42 -4.60
CA ALA A 421 10.66 7.96 -3.55
C ALA A 421 12.07 7.64 -4.07
N LYS A 422 12.21 7.01 -5.25
CA LYS A 422 13.53 6.72 -5.86
C LYS A 422 14.32 7.99 -6.20
N LEU A 423 13.63 9.09 -6.47
CA LEU A 423 14.23 10.41 -6.71
C LEU A 423 14.48 11.21 -5.42
N GLY A 424 14.11 10.65 -4.25
CA GLY A 424 14.30 11.28 -2.95
C GLY A 424 13.15 12.20 -2.52
N PHE A 425 12.03 12.22 -3.23
CA PHE A 425 10.84 12.94 -2.81
C PHE A 425 9.98 12.07 -1.90
N PHE A 426 9.81 12.50 -0.65
CA PHE A 426 8.95 11.82 0.32
C PHE A 426 8.27 12.84 1.23
N PRO A 427 7.05 12.55 1.71
CA PRO A 427 6.39 13.43 2.67
C PRO A 427 7.20 13.48 3.96
N GLN A 428 7.46 14.70 4.44
CA GLN A 428 8.06 14.90 5.75
C GLN A 428 6.98 14.68 6.80
N GLU A 429 7.22 13.78 7.76
CA GLU A 429 6.33 13.61 8.91
C GLU A 429 6.29 14.92 9.69
N ALA A 430 5.10 15.53 9.78
CA ALA A 430 4.85 16.80 10.48
C ALA A 430 5.05 16.66 11.99
#